data_AF-A0AAV9H7J4-F1
#
_entry.id   AF-A0AAV9H7J4-F1
#
_cell.length_a   1.000
_cell.length_b   1.000
_cell.length_c   1.000
_cell.angle_alpha   90.00
_cell.angle_beta   90.00
_cell.angle_gamma   90.00
#
_symmetry.space_group_name_H-M   'P 1'
#
loop_
_entity.id
_entity.type
_entity.pdbx_description
1 polymer ?
#
loop_
_entity_poly.entity_id
_entity_poly.type
_entity_poly.pdbx_seq_one_letter_code
_entity_poly.pdbx_strand_id
1 'polypeptide(L)'
;MDTPASSTQNEGVSVERIETLLKSKDDTSRFVGLALLKSVLDNSEELRSNEDIVVRLWESIPSRFLDRLIRTGSRKDPSKKDSHNMLDLAVYVLHTFCALLPENKRKEGRVVDRIPQLVACLLNCPEKTTQPVLETLVSLVSQPAGALVLVSVEDLSPLTEIASSQPLALEVLLHTWLNSSSVADKAGLPLTIDKTVGNLVASFKGTDAVTLLDFLAKLLRGLEPEVLPPSPSWMPSLGKFIFNLVISRPTAASRAAFTNLSAALLESYPLQAPQLVFANETNSDEKPYSYLLINLMLVDLRSSLPLLLEQLNSPQYPVTARRLSSAFNVVSNYIGYLLRLMDAPSPSFALSPDHLLKLRRSISETMSVAVEFLRDRYDASVAGALGLHPEARTATATLTWDSKDSTTVHSDPLILAAIQALAIWLREDDNEMLRKEAAGLSDMFIDLYQRSSSPSPNSTLDFRRPILVALEGITAESKGVSSFLDNSGWNILSSDLISILTSPPDDNEASRGIEIIRILLPIVEAETPGPREQWMDLVTKVAAWYYVPPEDRELGVVEEFQVAVMQLVTALLVGTHQGVRRRYVHSMSAMVGLAGLLKKKVVSGKGDEELLQGIDDVLETLGRLR
;
A
#
# COMPACT_ATOMS: atom_id res chain seq x y z
N MET A 1 -65.91 22.11 15.39
CA MET A 1 -65.16 20.84 15.37
C MET A 1 -65.04 20.48 13.91
N ASP A 2 -64.01 21.00 13.25
CA ASP A 2 -63.76 20.79 11.83
C ASP A 2 -62.46 20.00 11.67
N THR A 3 -62.57 18.93 10.89
CA THR A 3 -61.53 18.00 10.45
C THR A 3 -60.38 18.65 9.68
N PRO A 4 -59.17 18.08 9.73
CA PRO A 4 -58.23 18.14 8.62
C PRO A 4 -58.01 16.72 8.05
N ALA A 5 -58.61 16.47 6.88
CA ALA A 5 -58.27 15.35 6.01
C ALA A 5 -58.32 15.86 4.57
N SER A 6 -57.18 16.29 4.00
CA SER A 6 -57.08 16.55 2.55
C SER A 6 -55.67 16.67 1.94
N SER A 7 -54.58 16.23 2.58
CA SER A 7 -53.25 16.28 1.93
C SER A 7 -52.79 14.97 1.26
N THR A 8 -53.27 13.80 1.70
CA THR A 8 -52.77 12.50 1.21
C THR A 8 -53.46 11.94 -0.06
N GLN A 9 -54.59 12.52 -0.51
CA GLN A 9 -55.34 11.97 -1.66
C GLN A 9 -54.88 12.48 -3.03
N ASN A 10 -54.16 13.61 -3.12
CA ASN A 10 -53.75 14.19 -4.41
C ASN A 10 -52.44 13.61 -4.96
N GLU A 11 -51.56 13.12 -4.09
CA GLU A 11 -50.24 12.60 -4.49
C GLU A 11 -50.33 11.18 -5.06
N GLY A 12 -51.16 10.29 -4.49
CA GLY A 12 -51.40 8.95 -5.04
C GLY A 12 -51.97 8.97 -6.46
N VAL A 13 -52.84 9.94 -6.78
CA VAL A 13 -53.40 10.16 -8.12
C VAL A 13 -52.33 10.63 -9.11
N SER A 14 -51.26 11.30 -8.65
CA SER A 14 -50.14 11.74 -9.50
C SER A 14 -49.22 10.57 -9.89
N VAL A 15 -48.95 9.64 -8.97
CA VAL A 15 -48.08 8.47 -9.18
C VAL A 15 -48.72 7.47 -10.13
N GLU A 16 -50.00 7.12 -9.93
CA GLU A 16 -50.74 6.20 -10.80
C GLU A 16 -50.86 6.72 -12.24
N ARG A 17 -51.03 8.04 -12.39
CA ARG A 17 -51.03 8.70 -13.71
C ARG A 17 -49.67 8.61 -14.40
N ILE A 18 -48.57 8.82 -13.65
CA ILE A 18 -47.21 8.67 -14.18
C ILE A 18 -46.97 7.23 -14.64
N GLU A 19 -47.33 6.24 -13.83
CA GLU A 19 -47.20 4.82 -14.23
C GLU A 19 -47.97 4.50 -15.51
N THR A 20 -49.20 5.00 -15.62
CA THR A 20 -50.06 4.78 -16.80
C THR A 20 -49.42 5.35 -18.07
N LEU A 21 -48.82 6.56 -17.96
CA LEU A 21 -48.11 7.19 -19.06
C LEU A 21 -46.83 6.44 -19.46
N LEU A 22 -46.07 5.94 -18.48
CA LEU A 22 -44.83 5.19 -18.72
C LEU A 22 -45.08 3.80 -19.30
N LYS A 23 -46.18 3.14 -18.91
CA LYS A 23 -46.61 1.82 -19.42
C LYS A 23 -47.30 1.90 -20.79
N SER A 24 -47.63 3.10 -21.27
CA SER A 24 -48.28 3.30 -22.57
C SER A 24 -47.44 2.77 -23.75
N LYS A 25 -48.07 2.53 -24.90
CA LYS A 25 -47.38 2.06 -26.12
C LYS A 25 -46.71 3.19 -26.93
N ASP A 26 -47.19 4.42 -26.76
CA ASP A 26 -46.77 5.60 -27.51
C ASP A 26 -45.57 6.29 -26.84
N ASP A 27 -44.54 6.61 -27.61
CA ASP A 27 -43.29 7.20 -27.09
C ASP A 27 -43.48 8.65 -26.63
N THR A 28 -44.44 9.39 -27.19
CA THR A 28 -44.77 10.76 -26.73
C THR A 28 -45.35 10.71 -25.31
N SER A 29 -46.29 9.79 -25.08
CA SER A 29 -46.91 9.57 -23.77
C SER A 29 -45.88 9.13 -22.72
N ARG A 30 -44.94 8.25 -23.08
CA ARG A 30 -43.82 7.87 -22.20
C ARG A 30 -42.88 9.04 -21.91
N PHE A 31 -42.60 9.88 -22.90
CA PHE A 31 -41.75 11.05 -22.74
C PHE A 31 -42.37 12.07 -21.77
N VAL A 32 -43.67 12.35 -21.92
CA VAL A 32 -44.43 13.17 -20.97
C VAL A 32 -44.43 12.55 -19.58
N GLY A 33 -44.58 11.22 -19.49
CA GLY A 33 -44.45 10.46 -18.25
C GLY A 33 -43.11 10.69 -17.54
N LEU A 34 -41.99 10.64 -18.27
CA LEU A 34 -40.66 10.91 -17.71
C LEU A 34 -40.48 12.36 -17.26
N ALA A 35 -41.01 13.33 -18.01
CA ALA A 35 -40.94 14.74 -17.64
C ALA A 35 -41.73 15.04 -16.36
N LEU A 36 -42.93 14.44 -16.23
CA LEU A 36 -43.73 14.52 -15.00
C LEU A 36 -43.04 13.80 -13.84
N LEU A 37 -42.48 12.62 -14.09
CA LEU A 37 -41.74 11.86 -13.08
C LEU A 37 -40.57 12.67 -12.52
N LYS A 38 -39.79 13.30 -13.39
CA LYS A 38 -38.73 14.22 -12.99
C LYS A 38 -39.29 15.32 -12.06
N SER A 39 -40.32 16.02 -12.49
CA SER A 39 -40.92 17.10 -11.70
C SER A 39 -41.46 16.63 -10.34
N VAL A 40 -42.03 15.43 -10.26
CA VAL A 40 -42.59 14.89 -9.00
C VAL A 40 -41.46 14.45 -8.07
N LEU A 41 -40.46 13.74 -8.59
CA LEU A 41 -39.28 13.38 -7.82
C LEU A 41 -38.52 14.62 -7.34
N ASP A 42 -38.50 15.72 -8.09
CA ASP A 42 -37.80 16.95 -7.72
C ASP A 42 -38.45 17.69 -6.53
N ASN A 43 -39.76 17.55 -6.35
CA ASN A 43 -40.54 18.38 -5.42
C ASN A 43 -41.13 17.62 -4.21
N SER A 44 -41.00 16.29 -4.12
CA SER A 44 -41.58 15.50 -3.01
C SER A 44 -40.53 14.63 -2.32
N GLU A 45 -40.10 15.04 -1.13
CA GLU A 45 -39.18 14.25 -0.27
C GLU A 45 -39.85 12.98 0.29
N GLU A 46 -41.16 13.04 0.54
CA GLU A 46 -41.95 11.91 1.04
C GLU A 46 -41.96 10.75 0.03
N LEU A 47 -42.08 11.05 -1.26
CA LEU A 47 -42.00 10.05 -2.34
C LEU A 47 -40.59 9.47 -2.50
N ARG A 48 -39.54 10.28 -2.34
CA ARG A 48 -38.14 9.80 -2.39
C ARG A 48 -37.81 8.85 -1.24
N SER A 49 -38.43 9.07 -0.09
CA SER A 49 -38.20 8.27 1.13
C SER A 49 -38.99 6.96 1.14
N ASN A 50 -39.90 6.75 0.17
CA ASN A 50 -40.71 5.55 0.06
C ASN A 50 -40.14 4.57 -0.97
N GLU A 51 -39.33 3.62 -0.51
CA GLU A 51 -38.64 2.63 -1.36
C GLU A 51 -39.60 1.86 -2.27
N ASP A 52 -40.77 1.43 -1.77
CA ASP A 52 -41.75 0.66 -2.54
C ASP A 52 -42.34 1.46 -3.70
N ILE A 53 -42.55 2.77 -3.52
CA ILE A 53 -43.02 3.65 -4.60
C ILE A 53 -41.91 3.87 -5.64
N VAL A 54 -40.68 4.12 -5.19
CA VAL A 54 -39.51 4.31 -6.08
C VAL A 54 -39.28 3.06 -6.94
N VAL A 55 -39.32 1.86 -6.36
CA VAL A 55 -39.16 0.61 -7.09
C VAL A 55 -40.29 0.41 -8.12
N ARG A 56 -41.56 0.65 -7.74
CA ARG A 56 -42.71 0.55 -8.66
C ARG A 56 -42.61 1.52 -9.85
N LEU A 57 -42.19 2.75 -9.60
CA LEU A 57 -41.97 3.75 -10.64
C LEU A 57 -40.84 3.34 -11.59
N TRP A 58 -39.73 2.82 -11.07
CA TRP A 58 -38.63 2.30 -11.87
C TRP A 58 -39.05 1.12 -12.75
N GLU A 59 -39.79 0.17 -12.19
CA GLU A 59 -40.31 -1.00 -12.91
C GLU A 59 -41.31 -0.63 -14.01
N SER A 60 -41.94 0.53 -13.90
CA SER A 60 -42.88 1.06 -14.89
C SER A 60 -42.19 1.68 -16.13
N ILE A 61 -40.89 2.02 -16.08
CA ILE A 61 -40.16 2.66 -17.19
C ILE A 61 -39.58 1.60 -18.15
N PRO A 62 -40.01 1.49 -19.41
CA PRO A 62 -39.48 0.48 -20.33
C PRO A 62 -37.97 0.67 -20.59
N SER A 63 -37.14 -0.33 -20.30
CA SER A 63 -35.68 -0.24 -20.41
C SER A 63 -35.20 0.08 -21.84
N ARG A 64 -35.86 -0.54 -22.85
CA ARG A 64 -35.63 -0.25 -24.28
C ARG A 64 -36.04 1.18 -24.70
N PHE A 65 -36.92 1.83 -23.95
CA PHE A 65 -37.28 3.22 -24.23
C PHE A 65 -36.15 4.15 -23.77
N LEU A 66 -35.61 3.96 -22.56
CA LEU A 66 -34.42 4.69 -22.09
C LEU A 66 -33.22 4.52 -23.02
N ASP A 67 -32.94 3.28 -23.48
CA ASP A 67 -31.88 3.00 -24.45
C ASP A 67 -32.01 3.83 -25.72
N ARG A 68 -33.26 3.94 -26.23
CA ARG A 68 -33.55 4.70 -27.43
C ARG A 68 -33.37 6.20 -27.21
N LEU A 69 -33.76 6.74 -26.05
CA LEU A 69 -33.57 8.16 -25.73
C LEU A 69 -32.07 8.51 -25.67
N ILE A 70 -31.27 7.71 -24.95
CA ILE A 70 -29.82 7.91 -24.86
C ILE A 70 -29.19 7.84 -26.25
N ARG A 71 -29.45 6.76 -27.00
CA ARG A 71 -28.86 6.56 -28.33
C ARG A 71 -29.27 7.64 -29.34
N THR A 72 -30.53 8.08 -29.30
CA THR A 72 -31.04 9.09 -30.25
C THR A 72 -30.49 10.47 -29.94
N GLY A 73 -30.39 10.83 -28.65
CA GLY A 73 -29.83 12.10 -28.21
C GLY A 73 -28.30 12.21 -28.29
N SER A 74 -27.61 11.08 -28.52
CA SER A 74 -26.15 11.02 -28.68
C SER A 74 -25.65 11.17 -30.12
N ARG A 75 -26.56 11.34 -31.09
CA ARG A 75 -26.19 11.48 -32.51
C ARG A 75 -25.76 12.92 -32.82
N LYS A 76 -24.66 13.09 -33.57
CA LYS A 76 -24.22 14.38 -34.13
C LYS A 76 -25.17 14.83 -35.25
N ASP A 77 -26.37 15.27 -34.90
CA ASP A 77 -27.28 15.94 -35.83
C ASP A 77 -27.62 17.33 -35.26
N PRO A 78 -26.93 18.40 -35.73
CA PRO A 78 -27.09 19.76 -35.21
C PRO A 78 -28.48 20.36 -35.47
N SER A 79 -29.36 19.68 -36.22
CA SER A 79 -30.71 20.15 -36.53
C SER A 79 -31.76 19.83 -35.44
N LYS A 80 -31.41 19.09 -34.38
CA LYS A 80 -32.40 18.59 -33.39
C LYS A 80 -32.07 18.99 -31.96
N LYS A 81 -32.36 20.23 -31.59
CA LYS A 81 -32.35 20.70 -30.17
C LYS A 81 -33.17 19.79 -29.24
N ASP A 82 -34.23 19.18 -29.77
CA ASP A 82 -35.07 18.23 -29.06
C ASP A 82 -34.35 16.92 -28.69
N SER A 83 -33.32 16.52 -29.45
CA SER A 83 -32.56 15.29 -29.20
C SER A 83 -31.67 15.39 -27.95
N HIS A 84 -31.08 16.56 -27.69
CA HIS A 84 -30.34 16.79 -26.44
C HIS A 84 -31.27 16.85 -25.22
N ASN A 85 -32.45 17.46 -25.33
CA ASN A 85 -33.43 17.45 -24.25
C ASN A 85 -33.89 16.03 -23.90
N MET A 86 -33.97 15.13 -24.89
CA MET A 86 -34.26 13.71 -24.68
C MET A 86 -33.15 12.99 -23.92
N LEU A 87 -31.88 13.25 -24.27
CA LEU A 87 -30.72 12.73 -23.55
C LEU A 87 -30.70 13.23 -22.10
N ASP A 88 -30.82 14.53 -21.91
CA ASP A 88 -30.81 15.18 -20.60
C ASP A 88 -31.86 14.58 -19.66
N LEU A 89 -33.09 14.39 -20.16
CA LEU A 89 -34.17 13.80 -19.38
C LEU A 89 -33.90 12.34 -19.03
N ALA A 90 -33.39 11.54 -19.98
CA ALA A 90 -33.08 10.13 -19.74
C ALA A 90 -31.94 9.96 -18.73
N VAL A 91 -30.86 10.74 -18.87
CA VAL A 91 -29.72 10.75 -17.94
C VAL A 91 -30.17 11.21 -16.56
N TYR A 92 -30.97 12.28 -16.48
CA TYR A 92 -31.47 12.77 -15.20
C TYR A 92 -32.28 11.70 -14.45
N VAL A 93 -33.20 11.04 -15.15
CA VAL A 93 -34.00 9.96 -14.58
C VAL A 93 -33.10 8.83 -14.09
N LEU A 94 -32.13 8.39 -14.89
CA LEU A 94 -31.17 7.36 -14.48
C LEU A 94 -30.36 7.78 -13.25
N HIS A 95 -29.81 8.99 -13.25
CA HIS A 95 -29.03 9.54 -12.15
C HIS A 95 -29.84 9.54 -10.84
N THR A 96 -31.08 10.06 -10.88
CA THR A 96 -31.97 10.10 -9.72
C THR A 96 -32.32 8.70 -9.22
N PHE A 97 -32.63 7.75 -10.10
CA PHE A 97 -32.90 6.37 -9.67
C PHE A 97 -31.65 5.63 -9.15
N CYS A 98 -30.45 5.94 -9.64
CA CYS A 98 -29.22 5.38 -9.08
C CYS A 98 -28.98 5.85 -7.63
N ALA A 99 -29.47 7.03 -7.25
CA ALA A 99 -29.40 7.54 -5.89
C ALA A 99 -30.52 6.97 -4.99
N LEU A 100 -31.72 6.75 -5.52
CA LEU A 100 -32.90 6.39 -4.74
C LEU A 100 -33.18 4.88 -4.66
N LEU A 101 -32.69 4.07 -5.61
CA LEU A 101 -33.00 2.64 -5.63
C LEU A 101 -32.27 1.89 -4.50
N PRO A 102 -32.94 0.91 -3.86
CA PRO A 102 -32.29 -0.01 -2.94
C PRO A 102 -31.13 -0.77 -3.59
N GLU A 103 -30.13 -1.16 -2.81
CA GLU A 103 -28.87 -1.72 -3.34
C GLU A 103 -29.06 -3.00 -4.17
N ASN A 104 -30.00 -3.87 -3.78
CA ASN A 104 -30.37 -5.07 -4.54
C ASN A 104 -30.91 -4.75 -5.93
N LYS A 105 -31.69 -3.67 -6.08
CA LYS A 105 -32.25 -3.23 -7.37
C LYS A 105 -31.22 -2.54 -8.25
N ARG A 106 -30.23 -1.86 -7.67
CA ARG A 106 -29.14 -1.20 -8.41
C ARG A 106 -28.21 -2.20 -9.13
N LYS A 107 -28.09 -3.42 -8.61
CA LYS A 107 -27.29 -4.51 -9.20
C LYS A 107 -27.98 -5.22 -10.37
N GLU A 108 -29.28 -4.99 -10.59
CA GLU A 108 -30.03 -5.65 -11.65
C GLU A 108 -29.63 -5.11 -13.04
N GLY A 109 -29.64 -5.99 -14.06
CA GLY A 109 -29.32 -5.64 -15.46
C GLY A 109 -30.11 -4.45 -16.02
N ARG A 110 -31.33 -4.21 -15.52
CA ARG A 110 -32.14 -3.04 -15.90
C ARG A 110 -31.42 -1.70 -15.69
N VAL A 111 -30.53 -1.65 -14.71
CA VAL A 111 -29.72 -0.47 -14.36
C VAL A 111 -28.33 -0.60 -14.99
N VAL A 112 -27.58 -1.67 -14.67
CA VAL A 112 -26.17 -1.80 -15.07
C VAL A 112 -25.97 -1.99 -16.59
N ASP A 113 -26.90 -2.60 -17.31
CA ASP A 113 -26.78 -2.83 -18.76
C ASP A 113 -26.89 -1.51 -19.57
N ARG A 114 -27.05 -0.37 -18.92
CA ARG A 114 -27.09 0.98 -19.53
C ARG A 114 -25.72 1.64 -19.60
N ILE A 115 -24.72 1.08 -18.91
CA ILE A 115 -23.35 1.57 -18.88
C ILE A 115 -22.76 1.77 -20.29
N PRO A 116 -22.85 0.82 -21.24
CA PRO A 116 -22.25 1.00 -22.56
C PRO A 116 -22.81 2.21 -23.33
N GLN A 117 -24.12 2.46 -23.21
CA GLN A 117 -24.79 3.59 -23.86
C GLN A 117 -24.42 4.92 -23.21
N LEU A 118 -24.22 4.94 -21.88
CA LEU A 118 -23.75 6.11 -21.14
C LEU A 118 -22.30 6.46 -21.49
N VAL A 119 -21.43 5.47 -21.67
CA VAL A 119 -20.05 5.70 -22.16
C VAL A 119 -20.07 6.27 -23.57
N ALA A 120 -20.84 5.65 -24.48
CA ALA A 120 -20.91 6.08 -25.87
C ALA A 120 -21.48 7.50 -26.07
N CYS A 121 -22.29 8.01 -25.12
CA CYS A 121 -22.87 9.35 -25.24
C CYS A 121 -21.92 10.49 -24.86
N LEU A 122 -20.83 10.21 -24.12
CA LEU A 122 -19.97 11.22 -23.51
C LEU A 122 -19.35 12.22 -24.50
N LEU A 123 -18.98 11.78 -25.71
CA LEU A 123 -18.37 12.66 -26.71
C LEU A 123 -19.36 13.62 -27.39
N ASN A 124 -20.66 13.36 -27.25
CA ASN A 124 -21.73 14.08 -27.96
C ASN A 124 -22.76 14.71 -27.03
N CYS A 125 -22.62 14.53 -25.70
CA CYS A 125 -23.53 15.12 -24.74
C CYS A 125 -23.17 16.60 -24.47
N PRO A 126 -24.17 17.47 -24.20
CA PRO A 126 -23.92 18.82 -23.72
C PRO A 126 -23.11 18.80 -22.42
N GLU A 127 -22.27 19.81 -22.19
CA GLU A 127 -21.41 19.90 -21.01
C GLU A 127 -22.19 19.81 -19.68
N LYS A 128 -23.38 20.43 -19.63
CA LYS A 128 -24.33 20.34 -18.49
C LYS A 128 -24.81 18.92 -18.17
N THR A 129 -24.70 18.00 -19.12
CA THR A 129 -25.19 16.62 -19.05
C THR A 129 -24.05 15.64 -18.84
N THR A 130 -22.82 16.00 -19.24
CA THR A 130 -21.61 15.20 -19.03
C THR A 130 -21.38 14.86 -17.57
N GLN A 131 -21.53 15.85 -16.67
CA GLN A 131 -21.32 15.63 -15.23
C GLN A 131 -22.33 14.61 -14.64
N PRO A 132 -23.65 14.76 -14.82
CA PRO A 132 -24.61 13.74 -14.38
C PRO A 132 -24.39 12.35 -14.99
N VAL A 133 -23.93 12.26 -16.25
CA VAL A 133 -23.55 10.95 -16.85
C VAL A 133 -22.39 10.33 -16.09
N LEU A 134 -21.33 11.09 -15.80
CA LEU A 134 -20.16 10.59 -15.08
C LEU A 134 -20.49 10.22 -13.62
N GLU A 135 -21.27 11.04 -12.90
CA GLU A 135 -21.73 10.73 -11.54
C GLU A 135 -22.57 9.46 -11.50
N THR A 136 -23.45 9.28 -12.51
CA THR A 136 -24.22 8.04 -12.68
C THR A 136 -23.29 6.86 -12.91
N LEU A 137 -22.32 6.99 -13.82
CA LEU A 137 -21.35 5.93 -14.09
C LEU A 137 -20.56 5.55 -12.83
N VAL A 138 -20.03 6.52 -12.08
CA VAL A 138 -19.32 6.29 -10.81
C VAL A 138 -20.18 5.49 -9.83
N SER A 139 -21.44 5.88 -9.64
CA SER A 139 -22.38 5.18 -8.75
C SER A 139 -22.59 3.71 -9.17
N LEU A 140 -22.70 3.45 -10.48
CA LEU A 140 -22.90 2.10 -11.02
C LEU A 140 -21.66 1.22 -10.89
N VAL A 141 -20.48 1.74 -11.24
CA VAL A 141 -19.22 0.97 -11.21
C VAL A 141 -18.63 0.85 -9.81
N SER A 142 -19.15 1.62 -8.84
CA SER A 142 -18.87 1.43 -7.42
C SER A 142 -19.39 0.08 -6.89
N GLN A 143 -20.24 -0.62 -7.66
CA GLN A 143 -20.71 -1.96 -7.37
C GLN A 143 -20.03 -2.97 -8.31
N PRO A 144 -19.66 -4.19 -7.84
CA PRO A 144 -18.98 -5.18 -8.67
C PRO A 144 -19.75 -5.55 -9.95
N ALA A 145 -21.09 -5.62 -9.89
CA ALA A 145 -21.92 -5.92 -11.05
C ALA A 145 -21.77 -4.86 -12.17
N GLY A 146 -21.77 -3.57 -11.82
CA GLY A 146 -21.58 -2.49 -12.80
C GLY A 146 -20.16 -2.43 -13.32
N ALA A 147 -19.17 -2.67 -12.46
CA ALA A 147 -17.76 -2.75 -12.87
C ALA A 147 -17.53 -3.83 -13.94
N LEU A 148 -18.10 -5.03 -13.77
CA LEU A 148 -18.00 -6.12 -14.76
C LEU A 148 -18.61 -5.75 -16.12
N VAL A 149 -19.72 -5.01 -16.12
CA VAL A 149 -20.33 -4.51 -17.36
C VAL A 149 -19.42 -3.49 -18.04
N LEU A 150 -18.80 -2.55 -17.30
CA LEU A 150 -17.89 -1.59 -17.92
C LEU A 150 -16.63 -2.26 -18.49
N VAL A 151 -16.06 -3.25 -17.80
CA VAL A 151 -14.90 -4.03 -18.30
C VAL A 151 -15.21 -4.71 -19.63
N SER A 152 -16.47 -5.10 -19.85
CA SER A 152 -16.93 -5.75 -21.08
C SER A 152 -17.17 -4.78 -22.24
N VAL A 153 -17.01 -3.46 -22.03
CA VAL A 153 -17.17 -2.46 -23.10
C VAL A 153 -15.92 -2.43 -23.98
N GLU A 154 -16.11 -2.68 -25.28
CA GLU A 154 -15.00 -2.77 -26.25
C GLU A 154 -14.27 -1.44 -26.47
N ASP A 155 -15.00 -0.32 -26.39
CA ASP A 155 -14.50 1.02 -26.66
C ASP A 155 -14.65 1.96 -25.45
N LEU A 156 -13.53 2.18 -24.77
CA LEU A 156 -13.40 3.13 -23.66
C LEU A 156 -12.81 4.48 -24.11
N SER A 157 -12.60 4.72 -25.42
CA SER A 157 -12.05 5.99 -25.92
C SER A 157 -12.85 7.21 -25.43
N PRO A 158 -14.20 7.19 -25.37
CA PRO A 158 -14.99 8.32 -24.87
C PRO A 158 -14.61 8.76 -23.47
N LEU A 159 -14.28 7.83 -22.57
CA LEU A 159 -13.81 8.15 -21.22
C LEU A 159 -12.39 8.71 -21.24
N THR A 160 -11.49 8.12 -22.03
CA THR A 160 -10.09 8.54 -22.08
C THR A 160 -9.87 9.90 -22.76
N GLU A 161 -10.71 10.26 -23.72
CA GLU A 161 -10.62 11.53 -24.46
C GLU A 161 -11.07 12.72 -23.62
N ILE A 162 -12.12 12.57 -22.80
CA ILE A 162 -12.63 13.66 -21.95
C ILE A 162 -11.86 13.79 -20.63
N ALA A 163 -11.09 12.77 -20.22
CA ALA A 163 -10.51 12.65 -18.88
C ALA A 163 -9.61 13.83 -18.47
N SER A 164 -8.94 14.48 -19.41
CA SER A 164 -8.11 15.66 -19.13
C SER A 164 -8.92 16.90 -18.74
N SER A 165 -10.18 16.97 -19.19
CA SER A 165 -11.12 18.06 -18.88
C SER A 165 -12.14 17.71 -17.80
N GLN A 166 -12.40 16.40 -17.60
CA GLN A 166 -13.43 15.88 -16.70
C GLN A 166 -12.83 14.80 -15.78
N PRO A 167 -12.28 15.17 -14.61
CA PRO A 167 -11.59 14.22 -13.71
C PRO A 167 -12.45 13.05 -13.23
N LEU A 168 -13.78 13.20 -13.18
CA LEU A 168 -14.72 12.12 -12.84
C LEU A 168 -14.59 10.91 -13.77
N ALA A 169 -14.13 11.08 -15.02
CA ALA A 169 -13.87 9.95 -15.92
C ALA A 169 -12.75 9.03 -15.38
N LEU A 170 -11.76 9.58 -14.66
CA LEU A 170 -10.73 8.81 -13.99
C LEU A 170 -11.31 8.04 -12.79
N GLU A 171 -12.25 8.62 -12.05
CA GLU A 171 -12.94 7.94 -10.95
C GLU A 171 -13.79 6.75 -11.44
N VAL A 172 -14.47 6.90 -12.58
CA VAL A 172 -15.18 5.79 -13.23
C VAL A 172 -14.22 4.63 -13.52
N LEU A 173 -13.07 4.90 -14.13
CA LEU A 173 -12.07 3.87 -14.44
C LEU A 173 -11.48 3.25 -13.15
N LEU A 174 -11.21 4.07 -12.13
CA LEU A 174 -10.64 3.62 -10.86
C LEU A 174 -11.57 2.61 -10.17
N HIS A 175 -12.83 2.99 -9.95
CA HIS A 175 -13.79 2.11 -9.28
C HIS A 175 -14.08 0.86 -10.11
N THR A 176 -14.11 0.97 -11.43
CA THR A 176 -14.30 -0.19 -12.32
C THR A 176 -13.21 -1.22 -12.12
N TRP A 177 -11.94 -0.83 -12.14
CA TRP A 177 -10.84 -1.79 -12.07
C TRP A 177 -10.66 -2.36 -10.65
N LEU A 178 -10.82 -1.55 -9.61
CA LEU A 178 -10.73 -2.03 -8.22
C LEU A 178 -11.88 -2.97 -7.83
N ASN A 179 -13.09 -2.75 -8.35
CA ASN A 179 -14.24 -3.61 -8.06
C ASN A 179 -14.35 -4.83 -8.98
N SER A 180 -13.64 -4.83 -10.12
CA SER A 180 -13.58 -6.00 -11.01
C SER A 180 -12.43 -6.94 -10.66
N SER A 181 -11.29 -6.43 -10.16
CA SER A 181 -10.15 -7.26 -9.75
C SER A 181 -10.49 -8.26 -8.65
N SER A 182 -11.48 -7.94 -7.80
CA SER A 182 -11.92 -8.79 -6.69
C SER A 182 -12.94 -9.89 -7.05
N VAL A 183 -13.50 -9.87 -8.26
CA VAL A 183 -14.65 -10.75 -8.64
C VAL A 183 -14.48 -11.44 -10.00
N ALA A 184 -13.67 -10.90 -10.91
CA ALA A 184 -13.62 -11.34 -12.30
C ALA A 184 -12.64 -12.49 -12.58
N ASP A 185 -12.89 -13.23 -13.67
CA ASP A 185 -11.83 -13.93 -14.41
C ASP A 185 -10.82 -12.88 -14.86
N LYS A 186 -9.62 -12.89 -14.26
CA LYS A 186 -8.58 -11.88 -14.46
C LYS A 186 -8.00 -11.92 -15.89
N ALA A 187 -8.37 -12.91 -16.70
CA ALA A 187 -7.96 -13.05 -18.08
C ALA A 187 -8.41 -11.84 -18.93
N GLY A 188 -7.44 -11.09 -19.46
CA GLY A 188 -7.66 -9.95 -20.35
C GLY A 188 -7.73 -8.59 -19.66
N LEU A 189 -7.95 -8.53 -18.34
CA LEU A 189 -7.93 -7.27 -17.58
C LEU A 189 -6.59 -6.51 -17.69
N PRO A 190 -5.41 -7.17 -17.63
CA PRO A 190 -4.13 -6.49 -17.84
C PRO A 190 -4.02 -5.80 -19.21
N LEU A 191 -4.55 -6.43 -20.28
CA LEU A 191 -4.52 -5.87 -21.64
C LEU A 191 -5.44 -4.65 -21.76
N THR A 192 -6.63 -4.72 -21.17
CA THR A 192 -7.58 -3.59 -21.15
C THR A 192 -7.02 -2.42 -20.36
N ILE A 193 -6.38 -2.67 -19.20
CA ILE A 193 -5.71 -1.63 -18.41
C ILE A 193 -4.57 -1.02 -19.22
N ASP A 194 -3.69 -1.83 -19.82
CA ASP A 194 -2.55 -1.35 -20.58
C ASP A 194 -2.96 -0.44 -21.76
N LYS A 195 -3.95 -0.87 -22.55
CA LYS A 195 -4.51 -0.09 -23.65
C LYS A 195 -5.15 1.21 -23.15
N THR A 196 -5.95 1.15 -22.09
CA THR A 196 -6.67 2.32 -21.56
C THR A 196 -5.72 3.34 -20.95
N VAL A 197 -4.72 2.90 -20.19
CA VAL A 197 -3.69 3.78 -19.62
C VAL A 197 -2.83 4.39 -20.73
N GLY A 198 -2.49 3.64 -21.78
CA GLY A 198 -1.83 4.17 -22.97
C GLY A 198 -2.61 5.31 -23.63
N ASN A 199 -3.93 5.14 -23.79
CA ASN A 199 -4.80 6.18 -24.32
C ASN A 199 -4.89 7.40 -23.40
N LEU A 200 -4.99 7.20 -22.08
CA LEU A 200 -4.98 8.29 -21.10
C LEU A 200 -3.69 9.11 -21.19
N VAL A 201 -2.53 8.44 -21.23
CA VAL A 201 -1.23 9.12 -21.37
C VAL A 201 -1.18 9.96 -22.65
N ALA A 202 -1.75 9.48 -23.75
CA ALA A 202 -1.85 10.25 -24.99
C ALA A 202 -2.77 11.48 -24.83
N SER A 203 -3.94 11.33 -24.22
CA SER A 203 -4.92 12.42 -23.99
C SER A 203 -4.39 13.53 -23.07
N PHE A 204 -3.51 13.20 -22.13
CA PHE A 204 -2.92 14.16 -21.19
C PHE A 204 -1.65 14.84 -21.73
N LYS A 205 -1.19 14.49 -22.94
CA LYS A 205 -0.02 15.12 -23.56
C LYS A 205 -0.24 16.64 -23.72
N GLY A 206 0.66 17.44 -23.19
CA GLY A 206 0.58 18.91 -23.21
C GLY A 206 -0.14 19.54 -22.01
N THR A 207 -0.65 18.71 -21.08
CA THR A 207 -1.15 19.16 -19.76
C THR A 207 -0.06 18.99 -18.69
N ASP A 208 -0.35 19.42 -17.45
CA ASP A 208 0.51 19.15 -16.29
C ASP A 208 0.39 17.71 -15.76
N ALA A 209 -0.58 16.93 -16.27
CA ALA A 209 -0.89 15.55 -15.90
C ALA A 209 -1.16 15.30 -14.40
N VAL A 210 -1.36 16.33 -13.57
CA VAL A 210 -1.43 16.17 -12.10
C VAL A 210 -2.55 15.20 -11.69
N THR A 211 -3.73 15.34 -12.29
CA THR A 211 -4.89 14.45 -12.02
C THR A 211 -4.68 13.02 -12.53
N LEU A 212 -3.99 12.85 -13.66
CA LEU A 212 -3.60 11.54 -14.18
C LEU A 212 -2.63 10.83 -13.24
N LEU A 213 -1.61 11.54 -12.73
CA LEU A 213 -0.63 10.94 -11.82
C LEU A 213 -1.26 10.54 -10.49
N ASP A 214 -2.16 11.37 -9.93
CA ASP A 214 -2.89 11.04 -8.70
C ASP A 214 -3.82 9.82 -8.88
N PHE A 215 -4.53 9.75 -10.02
CA PHE A 215 -5.34 8.60 -10.40
C PHE A 215 -4.49 7.32 -10.48
N LEU A 216 -3.38 7.35 -11.22
CA LEU A 216 -2.50 6.18 -11.39
C LEU A 216 -1.86 5.76 -10.06
N ALA A 217 -1.51 6.71 -9.19
CA ALA A 217 -0.99 6.39 -7.86
C ALA A 217 -2.01 5.62 -7.01
N LYS A 218 -3.30 5.97 -7.10
CA LYS A 218 -4.39 5.25 -6.41
C LYS A 218 -4.62 3.88 -7.04
N LEU A 219 -4.64 3.83 -8.38
CA LEU A 219 -4.89 2.61 -9.12
C LEU A 219 -3.82 1.54 -8.87
N LEU A 220 -2.55 1.88 -9.06
CA LEU A 220 -1.44 0.92 -8.96
C LEU A 220 -1.32 0.30 -7.57
N ARG A 221 -1.63 1.05 -6.51
CA ARG A 221 -1.64 0.53 -5.13
C ARG A 221 -2.84 -0.37 -4.81
N GLY A 222 -3.95 -0.18 -5.52
CA GLY A 222 -5.18 -0.94 -5.28
C GLY A 222 -5.29 -2.19 -6.15
N LEU A 223 -4.46 -2.33 -7.18
CA LEU A 223 -4.45 -3.50 -8.06
C LEU A 223 -3.55 -4.60 -7.50
N GLU A 224 -3.98 -5.85 -7.67
CA GLU A 224 -3.16 -7.01 -7.38
C GLU A 224 -2.04 -7.17 -8.42
N PRO A 225 -0.84 -7.67 -8.03
CA PRO A 225 0.29 -7.83 -8.95
C PRO A 225 -0.02 -8.65 -10.21
N GLU A 226 -0.92 -9.63 -10.11
CA GLU A 226 -1.35 -10.49 -11.23
C GLU A 226 -2.10 -9.73 -12.33
N VAL A 227 -2.71 -8.59 -11.99
CA VAL A 227 -3.54 -7.78 -12.90
C VAL A 227 -2.70 -6.68 -13.59
N LEU A 228 -1.51 -6.41 -13.07
CA LEU A 228 -0.62 -5.39 -13.62
C LEU A 228 0.02 -5.84 -14.93
N PRO A 229 0.07 -4.99 -15.97
CA PRO A 229 0.74 -5.32 -17.22
C PRO A 229 2.26 -5.45 -16.99
N PRO A 230 2.93 -6.53 -17.39
CA PRO A 230 4.33 -6.81 -16.99
C PRO A 230 5.37 -5.86 -17.63
N SER A 231 5.07 -5.24 -18.76
CA SER A 231 5.99 -4.34 -19.48
C SER A 231 5.23 -3.25 -20.23
N PRO A 232 4.69 -2.25 -19.51
CA PRO A 232 3.81 -1.25 -20.09
C PRO A 232 4.56 -0.23 -20.96
N SER A 233 4.08 -0.01 -22.19
CA SER A 233 4.71 0.95 -23.12
C SER A 233 4.50 2.41 -22.73
N TRP A 234 3.51 2.69 -21.87
CA TRP A 234 3.19 4.04 -21.38
C TRP A 234 4.10 4.52 -20.25
N MET A 235 4.88 3.63 -19.63
CA MET A 235 5.69 3.95 -18.46
C MET A 235 6.70 5.08 -18.73
N PRO A 236 7.50 5.06 -19.82
CA PRO A 236 8.46 6.14 -20.10
C PRO A 236 7.81 7.53 -20.21
N SER A 237 6.59 7.61 -20.72
CA SER A 237 5.83 8.87 -20.78
C SER A 237 5.45 9.38 -19.39
N LEU A 238 5.15 8.49 -18.44
CA LEU A 238 4.94 8.89 -17.04
C LEU A 238 6.21 9.41 -16.41
N GLY A 239 7.36 8.79 -16.69
CA GLY A 239 8.67 9.30 -16.26
C GLY A 239 8.88 10.75 -16.70
N LYS A 240 8.52 11.07 -17.95
CA LYS A 240 8.58 12.45 -18.47
C LYS A 240 7.61 13.41 -17.79
N PHE A 241 6.38 12.99 -17.47
CA PHE A 241 5.46 13.82 -16.70
C PHE A 241 5.99 14.13 -15.30
N ILE A 242 6.52 13.12 -14.59
CA ILE A 242 7.15 13.28 -13.28
C ILE A 242 8.35 14.24 -13.39
N PHE A 243 9.23 14.02 -14.38
CA PHE A 243 10.38 14.88 -14.65
C PHE A 243 9.97 16.34 -14.83
N ASN A 244 9.01 16.59 -15.73
CA ASN A 244 8.54 17.93 -16.06
C ASN A 244 7.97 18.65 -14.81
N LEU A 245 7.17 17.96 -13.99
CA LEU A 245 6.60 18.53 -12.77
C LEU A 245 7.66 18.89 -11.72
N VAL A 246 8.70 18.08 -11.60
CA VAL A 246 9.79 18.29 -10.64
C VAL A 246 10.60 19.53 -11.01
N ILE A 247 10.91 19.72 -12.31
CA ILE A 247 11.70 20.87 -12.77
C ILE A 247 10.88 22.17 -12.84
N SER A 248 9.56 22.11 -12.98
CA SER A 248 8.70 23.28 -13.24
C SER A 248 8.26 24.08 -12.01
N ARG A 249 8.96 23.98 -10.86
CA ARG A 249 8.55 24.54 -9.55
C ARG A 249 7.17 24.01 -9.10
N PRO A 250 7.10 22.85 -8.45
CA PRO A 250 5.85 22.14 -8.25
C PRO A 250 4.94 22.80 -7.20
N THR A 251 3.64 22.84 -7.50
CA THR A 251 2.57 23.17 -6.52
C THR A 251 2.44 22.06 -5.47
N ALA A 252 1.68 22.29 -4.39
CA ALA A 252 1.43 21.27 -3.38
C ALA A 252 0.72 20.02 -3.96
N ALA A 253 -0.24 20.22 -4.87
CA ALA A 253 -0.93 19.13 -5.56
C ALA A 253 0.03 18.35 -6.48
N SER A 254 0.86 19.07 -7.25
CA SER A 254 1.89 18.44 -8.09
C SER A 254 2.86 17.61 -7.26
N ARG A 255 3.33 18.14 -6.10
CA ARG A 255 4.21 17.39 -5.17
C ARG A 255 3.58 16.11 -4.65
N ALA A 256 2.32 16.17 -4.23
CA ALA A 256 1.61 14.98 -3.78
C ALA A 256 1.48 13.95 -4.91
N ALA A 257 1.09 14.38 -6.12
CA ALA A 257 0.86 13.50 -7.25
C ALA A 257 2.14 12.78 -7.71
N PHE A 258 3.23 13.50 -7.96
CA PHE A 258 4.48 12.85 -8.40
C PHE A 258 5.11 11.99 -7.30
N THR A 259 4.97 12.37 -6.02
CA THR A 259 5.51 11.58 -4.90
C THR A 259 4.75 10.27 -4.75
N ASN A 260 3.41 10.34 -4.76
CA ASN A 260 2.58 9.16 -4.62
C ASN A 260 2.73 8.20 -5.80
N LEU A 261 2.79 8.72 -7.04
CA LEU A 261 2.98 7.90 -8.22
C LEU A 261 4.37 7.28 -8.27
N SER A 262 5.43 8.04 -7.95
CA SER A 262 6.80 7.49 -7.92
C SER A 262 6.88 6.30 -6.97
N ALA A 263 6.32 6.43 -5.76
CA ALA A 263 6.25 5.33 -4.81
C ALA A 263 5.47 4.12 -5.37
N ALA A 264 4.29 4.38 -5.97
CA ALA A 264 3.46 3.31 -6.54
C ALA A 264 4.15 2.59 -7.70
N LEU A 265 4.87 3.31 -8.57
CA LEU A 265 5.65 2.71 -9.66
C LEU A 265 6.80 1.84 -9.14
N LEU A 266 7.51 2.32 -8.11
CA LEU A 266 8.63 1.58 -7.50
C LEU A 266 8.16 0.28 -6.84
N GLU A 267 6.97 0.28 -6.26
CA GLU A 267 6.34 -0.89 -5.65
C GLU A 267 5.78 -1.86 -6.69
N SER A 268 5.06 -1.35 -7.69
CA SER A 268 4.45 -2.17 -8.75
C SER A 268 5.46 -2.73 -9.77
N TYR A 269 6.55 -2.02 -10.03
CA TYR A 269 7.55 -2.37 -11.06
C TYR A 269 8.99 -2.25 -10.54
N PRO A 270 9.40 -3.03 -9.51
CA PRO A 270 10.67 -2.85 -8.80
C PRO A 270 11.93 -3.03 -9.66
N LEU A 271 11.82 -3.69 -10.81
CA LEU A 271 12.93 -3.86 -11.77
C LEU A 271 13.06 -2.69 -12.75
N GLN A 272 11.93 -2.15 -13.24
CA GLN A 272 11.92 -1.16 -14.33
C GLN A 272 11.79 0.28 -13.82
N ALA A 273 11.01 0.50 -12.76
CA ALA A 273 10.74 1.83 -12.22
C ALA A 273 11.97 2.56 -11.65
N PRO A 274 12.94 1.91 -10.97
CA PRO A 274 14.10 2.63 -10.42
C PRO A 274 14.92 3.34 -11.51
N GLN A 275 15.14 2.68 -12.66
CA GLN A 275 15.80 3.29 -13.80
C GLN A 275 14.98 4.47 -14.34
N LEU A 276 13.67 4.32 -14.44
CA LEU A 276 12.80 5.36 -14.97
C LEU A 276 12.66 6.59 -14.06
N VAL A 277 12.61 6.38 -12.74
CA VAL A 277 12.39 7.45 -11.75
C VAL A 277 13.71 8.09 -11.32
N PHE A 278 14.84 7.39 -11.39
CA PHE A 278 16.12 7.90 -10.87
C PHE A 278 17.23 8.09 -11.90
N ALA A 279 17.16 7.47 -13.09
CA ALA A 279 18.16 7.75 -14.12
C ALA A 279 17.97 9.16 -14.68
N ASN A 280 19.09 9.85 -14.94
CA ASN A 280 19.05 11.17 -15.57
C ASN A 280 18.98 11.01 -17.09
N GLU A 281 18.01 11.65 -17.75
CA GLU A 281 17.88 11.55 -19.22
C GLU A 281 19.00 12.30 -19.99
N THR A 282 19.73 13.25 -19.39
CA THR A 282 20.88 13.91 -20.06
C THR A 282 21.86 14.60 -19.11
N ASN A 283 23.16 14.42 -19.39
CA ASN A 283 24.30 15.07 -18.75
C ASN A 283 24.48 16.51 -19.28
N SER A 284 24.05 17.54 -18.54
CA SER A 284 24.57 18.92 -18.71
C SER A 284 24.23 19.91 -17.60
N ASP A 285 23.29 19.61 -16.69
CA ASP A 285 22.81 20.61 -15.72
C ASP A 285 23.58 20.58 -14.39
N GLU A 286 23.80 21.76 -13.80
CA GLU A 286 24.39 21.95 -12.46
C GLU A 286 23.66 21.18 -11.35
N LYS A 287 22.40 20.78 -11.56
CA LYS A 287 21.57 20.02 -10.60
C LYS A 287 20.91 18.83 -11.29
N PRO A 288 21.41 17.61 -11.09
CA PRO A 288 20.82 16.41 -11.65
C PRO A 288 19.37 16.18 -11.19
N TYR A 289 18.54 15.59 -12.05
CA TYR A 289 17.11 15.40 -11.77
C TYR A 289 16.85 14.57 -10.51
N SER A 290 17.53 13.43 -10.37
CA SER A 290 17.39 12.57 -9.19
C SER A 290 17.77 13.30 -7.90
N TYR A 291 18.79 14.16 -7.93
CA TYR A 291 19.14 15.02 -6.80
C TYR A 291 18.00 15.97 -6.44
N LEU A 292 17.37 16.61 -7.42
CA LEU A 292 16.26 17.54 -7.19
C LEU A 292 15.03 16.82 -6.63
N LEU A 293 14.65 15.68 -7.22
CA LEU A 293 13.52 14.86 -6.78
C LEU A 293 13.65 14.48 -5.31
N ILE A 294 14.79 13.88 -4.94
CA ILE A 294 15.04 13.40 -3.57
C ILE A 294 15.10 14.58 -2.60
N ASN A 295 15.76 15.68 -2.95
CA ASN A 295 15.79 16.85 -2.06
C ASN A 295 14.41 17.46 -1.80
N LEU A 296 13.53 17.50 -2.80
CA LEU A 296 12.16 17.99 -2.59
C LEU A 296 11.40 17.10 -1.59
N MET A 297 11.58 15.78 -1.67
CA MET A 297 10.97 14.84 -0.72
C MET A 297 11.55 14.99 0.69
N LEU A 298 12.87 15.12 0.83
CA LEU A 298 13.54 15.33 2.12
C LEU A 298 13.13 16.67 2.77
N VAL A 299 12.94 17.72 1.98
CA VAL A 299 12.42 19.01 2.49
C VAL A 299 10.96 18.87 2.92
N ASP A 300 10.12 18.18 2.15
CA ASP A 300 8.71 17.95 2.51
C ASP A 300 8.57 17.14 3.80
N LEU A 301 9.39 16.08 3.96
CA LEU A 301 9.47 15.27 5.18
C LEU A 301 9.84 16.12 6.40
N ARG A 302 10.97 16.83 6.35
CA ARG A 302 11.45 17.65 7.49
C ARG A 302 10.50 18.77 7.89
N SER A 303 9.79 19.35 6.92
CA SER A 303 8.83 20.43 7.19
C SER A 303 7.47 19.93 7.67
N SER A 304 7.08 18.70 7.32
CA SER A 304 5.74 18.17 7.62
C SER A 304 5.69 17.30 8.87
N LEU A 305 6.74 16.51 9.15
CA LEU A 305 6.78 15.60 10.31
C LEU A 305 6.53 16.31 11.66
N PRO A 306 7.13 17.47 11.96
CA PRO A 306 6.91 18.14 13.25
C PRO A 306 5.45 18.58 13.47
N LEU A 307 4.69 18.77 12.39
CA LEU A 307 3.30 19.27 12.44
C LEU A 307 2.26 18.13 12.48
N LEU A 308 2.67 16.88 12.26
CA LEU A 308 1.74 15.76 12.13
C LEU A 308 1.07 15.37 13.43
N LEU A 309 1.76 15.53 14.56
CA LEU A 309 1.22 15.17 15.88
C LEU A 309 0.00 16.03 16.24
N GLU A 310 0.01 17.31 15.85
CA GLU A 310 -1.14 18.21 16.01
C GLU A 310 -2.33 17.82 15.12
N GLN A 311 -2.06 17.07 14.05
CA GLN A 311 -3.06 16.68 13.06
C GLN A 311 -3.64 15.29 13.30
N LEU A 312 -3.22 14.53 14.32
CA LEU A 312 -3.58 13.11 14.48
C LEU A 312 -5.08 12.83 14.41
N ASN A 313 -5.91 13.73 14.95
CA ASN A 313 -7.37 13.62 14.93
C ASN A 313 -8.05 14.43 13.81
N SER A 314 -7.27 15.06 12.94
CA SER A 314 -7.76 15.83 11.79
C SER A 314 -8.10 14.89 10.63
N PRO A 315 -9.18 15.15 9.87
CA PRO A 315 -9.48 14.41 8.64
C PRO A 315 -8.36 14.54 7.58
N GLN A 316 -7.45 15.50 7.74
CA GLN A 316 -6.31 15.71 6.85
C GLN A 316 -5.14 14.75 7.10
N TYR A 317 -5.04 14.15 8.31
CA TYR A 317 -3.91 13.29 8.67
C TYR A 317 -3.69 12.14 7.68
N PRO A 318 -4.71 11.34 7.30
CA PRO A 318 -4.49 10.21 6.40
C PRO A 318 -3.91 10.63 5.04
N VAL A 319 -4.29 11.82 4.54
CA VAL A 319 -3.78 12.35 3.27
C VAL A 319 -2.32 12.75 3.40
N THR A 320 -1.97 13.47 4.46
CA THR A 320 -0.58 13.88 4.72
C THR A 320 0.31 12.66 5.02
N ALA A 321 -0.14 11.76 5.90
CA ALA A 321 0.58 10.53 6.25
C ALA A 321 0.84 9.66 5.02
N ARG A 322 -0.15 9.52 4.12
CA ARG A 322 0.03 8.81 2.84
C ARG A 322 1.10 9.44 1.95
N ARG A 323 1.10 10.77 1.83
CA ARG A 323 2.10 11.50 1.03
C ARG A 323 3.51 11.28 1.59
N LEU A 324 3.67 11.39 2.91
CA LEU A 324 4.97 11.23 3.58
C LEU A 324 5.45 9.78 3.59
N SER A 325 4.56 8.81 3.77
CA SER A 325 4.85 7.38 3.60
C SER A 325 5.39 7.11 2.18
N SER A 326 4.77 7.71 1.17
CA SER A 326 5.24 7.62 -0.22
C SER A 326 6.62 8.27 -0.41
N ALA A 327 6.88 9.41 0.23
CA ALA A 327 8.19 10.06 0.20
C ALA A 327 9.28 9.17 0.83
N PHE A 328 9.03 8.56 1.98
CA PHE A 328 9.93 7.60 2.61
C PHE A 328 10.18 6.37 1.72
N ASN A 329 9.15 5.83 1.07
CA ASN A 329 9.30 4.70 0.15
C ASN A 329 10.18 5.06 -1.05
N VAL A 330 10.03 6.26 -1.62
CA VAL A 330 10.89 6.72 -2.72
C VAL A 330 12.34 6.89 -2.25
N VAL A 331 12.56 7.49 -1.08
CA VAL A 331 13.91 7.65 -0.50
C VAL A 331 14.57 6.28 -0.24
N SER A 332 13.83 5.32 0.32
CA SER A 332 14.31 3.95 0.57
C SER A 332 14.73 3.25 -0.73
N ASN A 333 13.87 3.32 -1.74
CA ASN A 333 14.15 2.75 -3.06
C ASN A 333 15.31 3.45 -3.77
N TYR A 334 15.49 4.75 -3.53
CA TYR A 334 16.62 5.50 -4.07
C TYR A 334 17.95 5.05 -3.43
N ILE A 335 17.99 4.84 -2.11
CA ILE A 335 19.17 4.29 -1.44
C ILE A 335 19.48 2.89 -2.01
N GLY A 336 18.48 2.00 -2.10
CA GLY A 336 18.66 0.67 -2.70
C GLY A 336 19.04 0.71 -4.19
N TYR A 337 18.64 1.73 -4.93
CA TYR A 337 19.08 1.96 -6.31
C TYR A 337 20.57 2.35 -6.36
N LEU A 338 21.02 3.23 -5.47
CA LEU A 338 22.44 3.61 -5.38
C LEU A 338 23.34 2.43 -5.02
N LEU A 339 22.93 1.58 -4.07
CA LEU A 339 23.67 0.36 -3.71
C LEU A 339 23.79 -0.60 -4.90
N ARG A 340 22.69 -0.87 -5.61
CA ARG A 340 22.71 -1.71 -6.82
C ARG A 340 23.60 -1.13 -7.94
N LEU A 341 23.70 0.21 -8.03
CA LEU A 341 24.63 0.85 -8.96
C LEU A 341 26.08 0.70 -8.52
N MET A 342 26.37 0.68 -7.22
CA MET A 342 27.71 0.41 -6.69
C MET A 342 28.16 -1.02 -6.99
N ASP A 343 27.26 -1.99 -6.89
CA ASP A 343 27.53 -3.40 -7.15
C ASP A 343 27.58 -3.76 -8.64
N ALA A 344 27.22 -2.83 -9.52
CA ALA A 344 27.24 -3.05 -10.96
C ALA A 344 28.69 -3.18 -11.49
N PRO A 345 28.96 -4.04 -12.49
CA PRO A 345 30.30 -4.28 -13.02
C PRO A 345 30.97 -3.02 -13.60
N SER A 346 30.19 -2.01 -13.96
CA SER A 346 30.66 -0.69 -14.40
C SER A 346 29.78 0.40 -13.78
N PRO A 347 30.09 0.86 -12.55
CA PRO A 347 29.27 1.83 -11.85
C PRO A 347 29.32 3.17 -12.58
N SER A 348 28.15 3.65 -13.03
CA SER A 348 28.02 4.97 -13.65
C SER A 348 27.07 5.81 -12.81
N PHE A 349 27.64 6.66 -11.96
CA PHE A 349 26.86 7.62 -11.19
C PHE A 349 26.58 8.85 -12.05
N ALA A 350 25.30 9.15 -12.23
CA ALA A 350 24.87 10.38 -12.88
C ALA A 350 24.96 11.61 -11.95
N LEU A 351 25.47 11.44 -10.72
CA LEU A 351 25.61 12.46 -9.68
C LEU A 351 27.09 12.72 -9.40
N SER A 352 27.46 13.99 -9.25
CA SER A 352 28.82 14.32 -8.78
C SER A 352 28.99 13.97 -7.30
N PRO A 353 30.23 13.72 -6.83
CA PRO A 353 30.51 13.44 -5.43
C PRO A 353 29.96 14.49 -4.46
N ASP A 354 30.03 15.77 -4.82
CA ASP A 354 29.50 16.87 -4.01
C ASP A 354 27.97 16.78 -3.81
N HIS A 355 27.25 16.35 -4.83
CA HIS A 355 25.80 16.14 -4.73
C HIS A 355 25.48 14.94 -3.84
N LEU A 356 26.27 13.87 -3.90
CA LEU A 356 26.12 12.71 -3.02
C LEU A 356 26.39 13.08 -1.55
N LEU A 357 27.43 13.87 -1.27
CA LEU A 357 27.72 14.33 0.10
C LEU A 357 26.61 15.23 0.65
N LYS A 358 26.06 16.13 -0.19
CA LYS A 358 24.91 16.96 0.20
C LYS A 358 23.67 16.11 0.47
N LEU A 359 23.40 15.11 -0.36
CA LEU A 359 22.30 14.17 -0.13
C LEU A 359 22.51 13.36 1.14
N ARG A 360 23.70 12.80 1.36
CA ARG A 360 24.04 12.09 2.60
C ARG A 360 23.71 12.92 3.84
N ARG A 361 24.17 14.18 3.86
CA ARG A 361 23.84 15.11 4.96
C ARG A 361 22.33 15.35 5.09
N SER A 362 21.64 15.63 3.98
CA SER A 362 20.21 15.91 3.96
C SER A 362 19.36 14.70 4.40
N ILE A 363 19.76 13.48 4.01
CA ILE A 363 19.12 12.23 4.43
C ILE A 363 19.35 12.04 5.92
N SER A 364 20.58 12.14 6.43
CA SER A 364 20.87 12.03 7.86
C SER A 364 20.09 13.04 8.70
N GLU A 365 20.04 14.32 8.29
CA GLU A 365 19.22 15.34 8.96
C GLU A 365 17.71 14.97 8.94
N THR A 366 17.22 14.39 7.85
CA THR A 366 15.83 13.96 7.75
C THR A 366 15.54 12.73 8.62
N MET A 367 16.49 11.81 8.72
CA MET A 367 16.38 10.62 9.56
C MET A 367 16.41 10.97 11.06
N SER A 368 17.20 11.95 11.49
CA SER A 368 17.13 12.45 12.87
C SER A 368 15.75 13.02 13.20
N VAL A 369 15.14 13.81 12.30
CA VAL A 369 13.75 14.30 12.47
C VAL A 369 12.74 13.13 12.47
N ALA A 370 12.98 12.10 11.66
CA ALA A 370 12.14 10.90 11.66
C ALA A 370 12.24 10.13 12.98
N VAL A 371 13.42 10.05 13.59
CA VAL A 371 13.62 9.44 14.91
C VAL A 371 12.83 10.18 15.98
N GLU A 372 12.91 11.52 16.02
CA GLU A 372 12.12 12.35 16.93
C GLU A 372 10.61 12.11 16.74
N PHE A 373 10.14 12.18 15.48
CA PHE A 373 8.73 11.93 15.17
C PHE A 373 8.26 10.53 15.59
N LEU A 374 9.05 9.49 15.32
CA LEU A 374 8.73 8.11 15.71
C LEU A 374 8.62 7.97 17.22
N ARG A 375 9.56 8.57 17.97
CA ARG A 375 9.54 8.59 19.44
C ARG A 375 8.29 9.28 19.96
N ASP A 376 8.06 10.52 19.54
CA ASP A 376 6.92 11.32 19.99
C ASP A 376 5.58 10.64 19.66
N ARG A 377 5.50 10.03 18.47
CA ARG A 377 4.30 9.34 18.01
C ARG A 377 4.02 8.05 18.80
N TYR A 378 5.08 7.32 19.17
CA TYR A 378 4.98 6.15 20.04
C TYR A 378 4.57 6.56 21.45
N ASP A 379 5.20 7.59 22.02
CA ASP A 379 4.87 8.12 23.35
C ASP A 379 3.43 8.65 23.42
N ALA A 380 2.96 9.34 22.39
CA ALA A 380 1.57 9.76 22.28
C ALA A 380 0.60 8.56 22.28
N SER A 381 1.02 7.42 21.71
CA SER A 381 0.20 6.20 21.69
C SER A 381 0.19 5.44 23.01
N VAL A 382 1.34 5.37 23.72
CA VAL A 382 1.49 4.60 24.95
C VAL A 382 1.12 5.42 26.20
N ALA A 383 1.50 6.69 26.25
CA ALA A 383 1.30 7.56 27.41
C ALA A 383 0.27 8.67 27.16
N GLY A 384 0.09 9.14 25.92
CA GLY A 384 -0.84 10.24 25.59
C GLY A 384 -0.50 11.57 26.28
N ALA A 385 -1.31 12.59 26.02
CA ALA A 385 -1.07 13.96 26.50
C ALA A 385 -1.13 14.11 28.04
N LEU A 386 -1.76 13.16 28.74
CA LEU A 386 -1.88 13.14 30.21
C LEU A 386 -0.85 12.22 30.90
N GLY A 387 0.01 11.51 30.14
CA GLY A 387 0.91 10.50 30.71
C GLY A 387 0.17 9.26 31.26
N LEU A 388 -1.06 9.03 30.81
CA LEU A 388 -1.93 7.92 31.21
C LEU A 388 -2.06 6.90 30.06
N HIS A 389 -1.83 5.63 30.40
CA HIS A 389 -2.05 4.50 29.48
C HIS A 389 -3.45 4.58 28.83
N PRO A 390 -3.63 4.22 27.54
CA PRO A 390 -4.92 4.30 26.84
C PRO A 390 -6.10 3.71 27.63
N GLU A 391 -5.86 2.62 28.36
CA GLU A 391 -6.87 1.93 29.18
C GLU A 391 -7.33 2.72 30.42
N ALA A 392 -6.54 3.70 30.88
CA ALA A 392 -6.88 4.57 32.01
C ALA A 392 -7.60 5.86 31.57
N ARG A 393 -7.87 6.05 30.27
CA ARG A 393 -8.51 7.26 29.74
C ARG A 393 -10.03 7.15 29.83
N THR A 394 -10.68 8.07 30.53
CA THR A 394 -12.14 8.23 30.49
C THR A 394 -12.56 8.86 29.15
N ALA A 395 -13.43 8.17 28.41
CA ALA A 395 -13.69 8.29 26.97
C ALA A 395 -14.17 9.64 26.38
N THR A 396 -14.10 10.77 27.08
CA THR A 396 -14.76 12.03 26.65
C THR A 396 -13.84 13.25 26.46
N ALA A 397 -12.52 13.14 26.66
CA ALA A 397 -11.60 14.27 26.45
C ALA A 397 -10.27 13.86 25.78
N THR A 398 -10.33 13.36 24.55
CA THR A 398 -9.15 13.21 23.67
C THR A 398 -8.70 14.59 23.16
N LEU A 399 -7.50 15.01 23.56
CA LEU A 399 -6.83 16.21 23.05
C LEU A 399 -6.40 16.01 21.58
N THR A 400 -6.02 17.07 20.88
CA THR A 400 -5.58 17.01 19.46
C THR A 400 -4.40 16.04 19.22
N TRP A 401 -3.60 15.77 20.26
CA TRP A 401 -2.42 14.92 20.25
C TRP A 401 -2.69 13.47 20.68
N ASP A 402 -3.89 13.15 21.19
CA ASP A 402 -4.26 11.79 21.61
C ASP A 402 -4.91 11.03 20.45
N SER A 403 -4.49 9.80 20.14
CA SER A 403 -5.20 8.98 19.14
C SER A 403 -6.59 8.58 19.63
N LYS A 404 -7.65 9.03 18.95
CA LYS A 404 -9.08 8.80 19.27
C LYS A 404 -9.64 7.38 19.10
N ASP A 405 -8.80 6.39 18.81
CA ASP A 405 -9.10 5.06 18.24
C ASP A 405 -9.03 4.98 16.69
N SER A 406 -8.50 3.85 16.20
CA SER A 406 -8.21 3.40 14.81
C SER A 406 -6.80 3.68 14.21
N THR A 407 -6.15 4.80 14.52
CA THR A 407 -4.75 5.05 14.10
C THR A 407 -3.77 4.70 15.20
N THR A 408 -3.72 3.41 15.51
CA THR A 408 -2.69 2.86 16.38
C THR A 408 -1.34 2.85 15.65
N VAL A 409 -0.22 3.02 16.36
CA VAL A 409 1.13 3.02 15.74
C VAL A 409 1.39 1.75 14.93
N HIS A 410 0.80 0.62 15.35
CA HIS A 410 0.90 -0.67 14.67
C HIS A 410 0.04 -0.80 13.39
N SER A 411 -0.84 0.14 13.10
CA SER A 411 -1.70 0.14 11.90
C SER A 411 -1.39 1.30 10.96
N ASP A 412 -0.40 2.14 11.28
CA ASP A 412 -0.09 3.35 10.54
C ASP A 412 1.02 3.10 9.49
N PRO A 413 0.69 3.16 8.17
CA PRO A 413 1.67 2.94 7.11
C PRO A 413 2.81 3.97 7.07
N LEU A 414 2.61 5.16 7.65
CA LEU A 414 3.69 6.15 7.78
C LEU A 414 4.80 5.64 8.69
N ILE A 415 4.44 4.97 9.79
CA ILE A 415 5.41 4.44 10.75
C ILE A 415 6.23 3.34 10.09
N LEU A 416 5.58 2.41 9.39
CA LEU A 416 6.29 1.34 8.69
C LEU A 416 7.27 1.91 7.65
N ALA A 417 6.81 2.85 6.81
CA ALA A 417 7.65 3.47 5.78
C ALA A 417 8.83 4.26 6.36
N ALA A 418 8.61 5.00 7.46
CA ALA A 418 9.66 5.73 8.16
C ALA A 418 10.71 4.77 8.75
N ILE A 419 10.27 3.68 9.39
CA ILE A 419 11.17 2.67 9.95
C ILE A 419 11.96 1.97 8.83
N GLN A 420 11.33 1.62 7.71
CA GLN A 420 12.02 1.03 6.56
C GLN A 420 13.13 1.94 6.02
N ALA A 421 12.84 3.23 5.83
CA ALA A 421 13.81 4.18 5.33
C ALA A 421 14.96 4.41 6.32
N LEU A 422 14.63 4.54 7.61
CA LEU A 422 15.61 4.69 8.69
C LEU A 422 16.48 3.43 8.82
N ALA A 423 15.89 2.24 8.76
CA ALA A 423 16.58 0.97 8.90
C ALA A 423 17.67 0.80 7.86
N ILE A 424 17.33 1.02 6.57
CA ILE A 424 18.30 0.95 5.48
C ILE A 424 19.39 2.00 5.70
N TRP A 425 19.05 3.23 6.08
CA TRP A 425 20.05 4.26 6.30
C TRP A 425 20.99 3.96 7.48
N LEU A 426 20.48 3.44 8.60
CA LEU A 426 21.29 3.06 9.76
C LEU A 426 22.28 1.94 9.45
N ARG A 427 21.88 0.99 8.61
CA ARG A 427 22.73 -0.13 8.18
C ARG A 427 23.84 0.33 7.24
N GLU A 428 23.51 1.20 6.27
CA GLU A 428 24.40 1.53 5.16
C GLU A 428 25.26 2.78 5.41
N ASP A 429 24.83 3.71 6.28
CA ASP A 429 25.58 4.92 6.62
C ASP A 429 26.32 4.77 7.96
N ASP A 430 27.62 5.08 7.97
CA ASP A 430 28.46 5.10 9.18
C ASP A 430 28.29 6.40 9.97
N ASN A 431 27.06 6.71 10.36
CA ASN A 431 26.74 7.84 11.22
C ASN A 431 26.48 7.36 12.65
N GLU A 432 27.56 7.30 13.44
CA GLU A 432 27.50 6.87 14.84
C GLU A 432 26.51 7.70 15.68
N MET A 433 26.38 9.01 15.40
CA MET A 433 25.48 9.88 16.16
C MET A 433 24.02 9.49 15.92
N LEU A 434 23.64 9.28 14.65
CA LEU A 434 22.29 8.82 14.32
C LEU A 434 22.01 7.42 14.87
N ARG A 435 22.98 6.49 14.84
CA ARG A 435 22.84 5.17 15.48
C ARG A 435 22.59 5.28 16.99
N LYS A 436 23.28 6.21 17.68
CA LYS A 436 23.09 6.51 19.11
C LYS A 436 21.76 7.19 19.45
N GLU A 437 21.21 7.99 18.53
CA GLU A 437 19.86 8.57 18.61
C GLU A 437 18.80 7.48 18.42
N ALA A 438 18.92 6.69 17.35
CA ALA A 438 18.01 5.60 17.02
C ALA A 438 18.00 4.48 18.09
N ALA A 439 19.08 4.29 18.85
CA ALA A 439 19.09 3.40 20.01
C ALA A 439 17.99 3.75 21.03
N GLY A 440 17.55 5.02 21.11
CA GLY A 440 16.43 5.47 21.94
C GLY A 440 15.05 4.99 21.47
N LEU A 441 14.96 4.35 20.30
CA LEU A 441 13.75 3.71 19.77
C LEU A 441 13.72 2.19 20.04
N SER A 442 14.71 1.64 20.76
CA SER A 442 14.82 0.18 20.96
C SER A 442 13.58 -0.42 21.63
N ASP A 443 12.97 0.27 22.58
CA ASP A 443 11.71 -0.15 23.23
C ASP A 443 10.55 -0.21 22.22
N MET A 444 10.38 0.84 21.41
CA MET A 444 9.37 0.92 20.35
C MET A 444 9.57 -0.20 19.32
N PHE A 445 10.79 -0.41 18.85
CA PHE A 445 11.10 -1.46 17.87
C PHE A 445 10.77 -2.84 18.44
N ILE A 446 11.17 -3.12 19.66
CA ILE A 446 10.90 -4.43 20.26
C ILE A 446 9.39 -4.63 20.50
N ASP A 447 8.64 -3.62 20.96
CA ASP A 447 7.17 -3.70 21.10
C ASP A 447 6.47 -3.94 19.75
N LEU A 448 6.84 -3.18 18.71
CA LEU A 448 6.27 -3.36 17.36
C LEU A 448 6.61 -4.73 16.76
N TYR A 449 7.81 -5.25 17.01
CA TYR A 449 8.22 -6.60 16.59
C TYR A 449 7.33 -7.67 17.22
N GLN A 450 7.13 -7.59 18.54
CA GLN A 450 6.28 -8.53 19.28
C GLN A 450 4.82 -8.48 18.81
N ARG A 451 4.27 -7.28 18.64
CA ARG A 451 2.87 -7.11 18.20
C ARG A 451 2.65 -7.63 16.78
N SER A 452 3.65 -7.53 15.90
CA SER A 452 3.61 -8.11 14.55
C SER A 452 3.62 -9.64 14.57
N SER A 453 4.07 -10.26 15.67
CA SER A 453 4.10 -11.71 15.83
C SER A 453 2.77 -12.31 16.32
N SER A 454 1.82 -11.45 16.76
CA SER A 454 0.51 -11.90 17.25
C SER A 454 -0.52 -11.81 16.12
N PRO A 455 -1.21 -12.91 15.75
CA PRO A 455 -2.26 -12.89 14.73
C PRO A 455 -3.48 -12.12 15.27
N SER A 456 -3.48 -10.81 15.06
CA SER A 456 -4.63 -9.94 15.28
C SER A 456 -5.43 -9.85 13.99
N PRO A 457 -6.78 -9.97 14.02
CA PRO A 457 -7.62 -9.80 12.84
C PRO A 457 -7.52 -8.39 12.21
N ASN A 458 -6.90 -7.42 12.92
CA ASN A 458 -6.69 -6.05 12.46
C ASN A 458 -5.21 -5.72 12.14
N SER A 459 -4.29 -6.67 12.26
CA SER A 459 -2.87 -6.46 11.92
C SER A 459 -2.67 -6.68 10.42
N THR A 460 -2.58 -5.58 9.66
CA THR A 460 -2.27 -5.60 8.22
C THR A 460 -0.80 -5.31 7.92
N LEU A 461 -0.03 -4.78 8.88
CA LEU A 461 1.35 -4.33 8.69
C LEU A 461 2.32 -5.22 9.48
N ASP A 462 3.37 -5.71 8.81
CA ASP A 462 4.45 -6.48 9.42
C ASP A 462 5.71 -5.62 9.58
N PHE A 463 6.09 -5.36 10.84
CA PHE A 463 7.28 -4.56 11.16
C PHE A 463 8.55 -5.39 11.35
N ARG A 464 8.46 -6.73 11.37
CA ARG A 464 9.57 -7.59 11.85
C ARG A 464 10.84 -7.38 11.04
N ARG A 465 10.79 -7.50 9.71
CA ARG A 465 11.98 -7.34 8.85
C ARG A 465 12.59 -5.93 8.90
N PRO A 466 11.81 -4.83 8.74
CA PRO A 466 12.35 -3.48 8.89
C PRO A 466 13.04 -3.25 10.24
N ILE A 467 12.48 -3.81 11.32
CA ILE A 467 13.07 -3.71 12.66
C ILE A 467 14.39 -4.48 12.74
N LEU A 468 14.47 -5.71 12.19
CA LEU A 468 15.73 -6.47 12.18
C LEU A 468 16.84 -5.69 11.46
N VAL A 469 16.53 -5.10 10.31
CA VAL A 469 17.48 -4.25 9.57
C VAL A 469 17.90 -3.01 10.38
N ALA A 470 16.97 -2.37 11.10
CA ALA A 470 17.30 -1.24 11.97
C ALA A 470 18.20 -1.65 13.14
N LEU A 471 17.90 -2.80 13.76
CA LEU A 471 18.67 -3.33 14.89
C LEU A 471 20.09 -3.73 14.47
N GLU A 472 20.30 -4.22 13.24
CA GLU A 472 21.63 -4.47 12.68
C GLU A 472 22.50 -3.20 12.73
N GLY A 473 21.97 -2.06 12.27
CA GLY A 473 22.67 -0.78 12.34
C GLY A 473 22.83 -0.23 13.78
N ILE A 474 21.84 -0.41 14.65
CA ILE A 474 21.87 0.10 16.03
C ILE A 474 22.86 -0.68 16.90
N THR A 475 22.85 -2.01 16.81
CA THR A 475 23.69 -2.90 17.64
C THR A 475 25.16 -2.91 17.23
N ALA A 476 25.52 -2.27 16.12
CA ALA A 476 26.91 -1.95 15.80
C ALA A 476 27.55 -1.00 16.84
N GLU A 477 26.75 -0.20 17.56
CA GLU A 477 27.21 0.68 18.63
C GLU A 477 26.96 0.05 20.02
N SER A 478 27.90 0.24 20.96
CA SER A 478 27.80 -0.34 22.31
C SER A 478 26.57 0.13 23.09
N LYS A 479 26.18 1.40 22.94
CA LYS A 479 24.93 1.95 23.51
C LYS A 479 23.68 1.32 22.88
N GLY A 480 23.76 0.94 21.60
CA GLY A 480 22.70 0.22 20.92
C GLY A 480 22.54 -1.19 21.46
N VAL A 481 23.65 -1.91 21.68
CA VAL A 481 23.65 -3.23 22.33
C VAL A 481 23.02 -3.16 23.72
N SER A 482 23.42 -2.19 24.55
CA SER A 482 22.82 -2.05 25.90
C SER A 482 21.32 -1.77 25.81
N SER A 483 20.90 -0.86 24.94
CA SER A 483 19.48 -0.50 24.77
C SER A 483 18.65 -1.69 24.26
N PHE A 484 19.18 -2.50 23.33
CA PHE A 484 18.54 -3.72 22.86
C PHE A 484 18.38 -4.75 23.99
N LEU A 485 19.42 -4.96 24.79
CA LEU A 485 19.40 -5.94 25.89
C LEU A 485 18.49 -5.51 27.04
N ASP A 486 18.49 -4.23 27.39
CA ASP A 486 17.66 -3.66 28.47
C ASP A 486 16.16 -3.78 28.14
N ASN A 487 15.80 -3.73 26.85
CA ASN A 487 14.43 -3.89 26.36
C ASN A 487 14.06 -5.36 26.04
N SER A 488 14.74 -6.33 26.65
CA SER A 488 14.47 -7.78 26.44
C SER A 488 14.65 -8.28 25.01
N GLY A 489 15.39 -7.56 24.16
CA GLY A 489 15.55 -7.91 22.75
C GLY A 489 16.11 -9.32 22.52
N TRP A 490 17.07 -9.75 23.35
CA TRP A 490 17.59 -11.13 23.31
C TRP A 490 16.49 -12.17 23.48
N ASN A 491 15.65 -12.03 24.50
CA ASN A 491 14.61 -13.01 24.83
C ASN A 491 13.57 -13.11 23.72
N ILE A 492 13.25 -11.98 23.10
CA ILE A 492 12.21 -11.86 22.07
C ILE A 492 12.69 -12.46 20.76
N LEU A 493 13.88 -12.05 20.30
CA LEU A 493 14.45 -12.58 19.06
C LEU A 493 14.82 -14.07 19.19
N SER A 494 15.37 -14.51 20.33
CA SER A 494 15.67 -15.93 20.55
C SER A 494 14.39 -16.79 20.66
N SER A 495 13.29 -16.24 21.18
CA SER A 495 12.00 -16.94 21.18
C SER A 495 11.43 -17.07 19.78
N ASP A 496 11.48 -16.02 18.95
CA ASP A 496 11.03 -16.09 17.56
C ASP A 496 11.92 -17.04 16.73
N LEU A 497 13.24 -17.00 16.94
CA LEU A 497 14.19 -17.93 16.33
C LEU A 497 13.82 -19.40 16.57
N ILE A 498 13.46 -19.73 17.81
CA ILE A 498 13.01 -21.09 18.17
C ILE A 498 11.64 -21.40 17.57
N SER A 499 10.73 -20.43 17.49
CA SER A 499 9.43 -20.60 16.82
C SER A 499 9.59 -20.95 15.35
N ILE A 500 10.50 -20.26 14.64
CA ILE A 500 10.86 -20.53 13.24
C ILE A 500 11.50 -21.91 13.10
N LEU A 501 12.39 -22.31 14.03
CA LEU A 501 13.10 -23.59 13.96
C LEU A 501 12.19 -24.80 14.25
N THR A 502 11.17 -24.64 15.10
CA THR A 502 10.27 -25.72 15.54
C THR A 502 9.09 -25.95 14.59
N SER A 503 8.71 -24.95 13.81
CA SER A 503 7.74 -25.08 12.72
C SER A 503 8.49 -25.38 11.41
N PRO A 504 7.91 -26.11 10.43
CA PRO A 504 8.56 -26.29 9.13
C PRO A 504 8.65 -24.91 8.42
N PRO A 505 9.85 -24.31 8.30
CA PRO A 505 9.95 -22.95 7.80
C PRO A 505 9.77 -22.93 6.28
N ASP A 506 9.00 -21.96 5.80
CA ASP A 506 9.10 -21.54 4.40
C ASP A 506 10.39 -20.72 4.20
N ASP A 507 10.73 -20.40 2.96
CA ASP A 507 11.96 -19.64 2.67
C ASP A 507 11.93 -18.23 3.26
N ASN A 508 10.74 -17.65 3.48
CA ASN A 508 10.59 -16.31 4.04
C ASN A 508 10.87 -16.29 5.55
N GLU A 509 10.35 -17.26 6.29
CA GLU A 509 10.57 -17.44 7.72
C GLU A 509 12.04 -17.84 7.98
N ALA A 510 12.62 -18.72 7.15
CA ALA A 510 14.04 -19.05 7.21
C ALA A 510 14.94 -17.83 6.96
N SER A 511 14.63 -17.02 5.93
CA SER A 511 15.34 -15.76 5.67
C SER A 511 15.29 -14.82 6.88
N ARG A 512 14.11 -14.67 7.51
CA ARG A 512 13.95 -13.85 8.73
C ARG A 512 14.80 -14.41 9.88
N GLY A 513 14.83 -15.74 10.02
CA GLY A 513 15.68 -16.40 11.00
C GLY A 513 17.17 -16.09 10.83
N ILE A 514 17.66 -16.02 9.59
CA ILE A 514 19.05 -15.59 9.28
C ILE A 514 19.28 -14.13 9.68
N GLU A 515 18.33 -13.23 9.40
CA GLU A 515 18.39 -11.83 9.82
C GLU A 515 18.46 -11.68 11.35
N ILE A 516 17.70 -12.50 12.11
CA ILE A 516 17.80 -12.54 13.58
C ILE A 516 19.21 -12.92 14.02
N ILE A 517 19.78 -13.97 13.42
CA ILE A 517 21.11 -14.46 13.79
C ILE A 517 22.19 -13.42 13.49
N ARG A 518 22.04 -12.66 12.40
CA ARG A 518 22.94 -11.56 12.03
C ARG A 518 23.04 -10.48 13.12
N ILE A 519 21.98 -10.28 13.91
CA ILE A 519 21.98 -9.36 15.05
C ILE A 519 22.58 -10.04 16.30
N LEU A 520 22.15 -11.27 16.60
CA LEU A 520 22.51 -11.93 17.86
C LEU A 520 23.98 -12.39 17.89
N LEU A 521 24.53 -12.87 16.77
CA LEU A 521 25.87 -13.43 16.72
C LEU A 521 26.98 -12.41 17.07
N PRO A 522 27.04 -11.21 16.46
CA PRO A 522 28.03 -10.20 16.83
C PRO A 522 27.95 -9.77 18.30
N ILE A 523 26.74 -9.72 18.88
CA ILE A 523 26.53 -9.40 20.30
C ILE A 523 27.17 -10.47 21.18
N VAL A 524 27.00 -11.76 20.83
CA VAL A 524 27.61 -12.87 21.57
C VAL A 524 29.13 -12.85 21.48
N GLU A 525 29.68 -12.56 20.30
CA GLU A 525 31.12 -12.52 20.06
C GLU A 525 31.81 -11.33 20.77
N ALA A 526 31.10 -10.22 20.92
CA ALA A 526 31.62 -9.01 21.57
C ALA A 526 31.47 -9.00 23.11
N GLU A 527 30.63 -9.86 23.69
CA GLU A 527 30.33 -9.84 25.14
C GLU A 527 31.56 -10.30 25.96
N THR A 528 32.02 -9.45 26.89
CA THR A 528 33.15 -9.74 27.79
C THR A 528 32.71 -9.63 29.26
N PRO A 529 33.13 -10.53 30.18
CA PRO A 529 34.13 -11.61 30.04
C PRO A 529 33.61 -12.90 29.38
N GLY A 530 32.36 -12.91 28.91
CA GLY A 530 31.74 -13.99 28.15
C GLY A 530 30.21 -13.87 28.16
N PRO A 531 29.50 -14.75 27.42
CA PRO A 531 28.05 -14.73 27.29
C PRO A 531 27.32 -14.83 28.63
N ARG A 532 26.14 -14.20 28.71
CA ARG A 532 25.28 -14.24 29.91
C ARG A 532 24.69 -15.65 30.09
N GLU A 533 24.63 -16.16 31.32
CA GLU A 533 24.14 -17.53 31.59
C GLU A 533 22.70 -17.75 31.07
N GLN A 534 21.83 -16.73 31.13
CA GLN A 534 20.47 -16.76 30.59
C GLN A 534 20.41 -17.02 29.06
N TRP A 535 21.47 -16.73 28.32
CA TRP A 535 21.54 -16.99 26.88
C TRP A 535 21.76 -18.47 26.58
N MET A 536 22.26 -19.23 27.56
CA MET A 536 22.56 -20.64 27.40
C MET A 536 21.31 -21.53 27.27
N ASP A 537 20.14 -21.02 27.65
CA ASP A 537 18.86 -21.69 27.40
C ASP A 537 18.62 -21.95 25.91
N LEU A 538 19.15 -21.07 25.04
CA LEU A 538 19.08 -21.25 23.59
C LEU A 538 19.82 -22.53 23.16
N VAL A 539 20.98 -22.82 23.75
CA VAL A 539 21.77 -24.04 23.47
C VAL A 539 20.95 -25.30 23.75
N THR A 540 20.24 -25.33 24.88
CA THR A 540 19.40 -26.47 25.25
C THR A 540 18.20 -26.61 24.32
N LYS A 541 17.54 -25.50 23.97
CA LYS A 541 16.38 -25.51 23.06
C LYS A 541 16.77 -25.98 21.65
N VAL A 542 17.91 -25.52 21.13
CA VAL A 542 18.42 -25.96 19.81
C VAL A 542 18.89 -27.41 19.87
N ALA A 543 19.54 -27.85 20.94
CA ALA A 543 19.94 -29.26 21.08
C ALA A 543 18.74 -30.22 21.18
N ALA A 544 17.58 -29.74 21.66
CA ALA A 544 16.34 -30.49 21.71
C ALA A 544 15.56 -30.48 20.38
N TRP A 545 16.03 -29.74 19.37
CA TRP A 545 15.39 -29.67 18.07
C TRP A 545 15.41 -31.04 17.38
N TYR A 546 14.24 -31.48 16.94
CA TYR A 546 14.08 -32.71 16.18
C TYR A 546 14.10 -32.40 14.68
N TYR A 547 15.25 -32.64 14.06
CA TYR A 547 15.41 -32.49 12.62
C TYR A 547 14.72 -33.65 11.88
N VAL A 548 13.67 -33.33 11.11
CA VAL A 548 13.06 -34.26 10.14
C VAL A 548 13.41 -33.78 8.74
N PRO A 549 14.30 -34.46 8.00
CA PRO A 549 14.59 -34.09 6.63
C PRO A 549 13.38 -34.41 5.73
N PRO A 550 12.80 -33.42 5.02
CA PRO A 550 11.86 -33.73 3.94
C PRO A 550 12.63 -34.39 2.79
N GLU A 551 12.15 -35.54 2.31
CA GLU A 551 12.87 -36.39 1.35
C GLU A 551 13.01 -35.77 -0.06
N ASP A 552 12.24 -34.73 -0.40
CA ASP A 552 12.13 -34.19 -1.78
C ASP A 552 12.32 -32.66 -1.92
N ARG A 553 12.92 -31.96 -0.95
CA ARG A 553 13.16 -30.49 -1.06
C ARG A 553 14.59 -30.18 -1.54
N GLU A 554 14.72 -29.37 -2.58
CA GLU A 554 16.00 -28.78 -3.00
C GLU A 554 16.61 -27.97 -1.85
N LEU A 555 17.94 -28.00 -1.71
CA LEU A 555 18.68 -27.24 -0.70
C LEU A 555 18.51 -25.74 -0.96
N GLY A 556 18.35 -24.95 0.10
CA GLY A 556 18.28 -23.49 -0.03
C GLY A 556 18.37 -22.77 1.32
N VAL A 557 17.61 -21.68 1.43
CA VAL A 557 17.63 -20.76 2.58
C VAL A 557 17.33 -21.44 3.92
N VAL A 558 16.52 -22.51 3.91
CA VAL A 558 16.19 -23.27 5.12
C VAL A 558 17.41 -23.95 5.72
N GLU A 559 18.28 -24.55 4.90
CA GLU A 559 19.51 -25.17 5.38
C GLU A 559 20.52 -24.12 5.82
N GLU A 560 20.65 -23.00 5.11
CA GLU A 560 21.48 -21.85 5.52
C GLU A 560 21.07 -21.37 6.92
N PHE A 561 19.77 -21.20 7.15
CA PHE A 561 19.22 -20.84 8.44
C PHE A 561 19.60 -21.85 9.54
N GLN A 562 19.45 -23.15 9.27
CA GLN A 562 19.78 -24.19 10.24
C GLN A 562 21.26 -24.19 10.62
N VAL A 563 22.15 -23.99 9.63
CA VAL A 563 23.60 -23.87 9.87
C VAL A 563 23.91 -22.61 10.67
N ALA A 564 23.29 -21.48 10.34
CA ALA A 564 23.49 -20.23 11.07
C ALA A 564 23.03 -20.32 12.54
N VAL A 565 21.94 -21.04 12.85
CA VAL A 565 21.50 -21.31 14.23
C VAL A 565 22.59 -22.08 14.99
N MET A 566 23.18 -23.07 14.34
CA MET A 566 24.24 -23.89 14.93
C MET A 566 25.52 -23.08 15.18
N GLN A 567 25.86 -22.15 14.28
CA GLN A 567 26.97 -21.20 14.47
C GLN A 567 26.73 -20.30 15.69
N LEU A 568 25.54 -19.71 15.84
CA LEU A 568 25.19 -18.88 17.00
C LEU A 568 25.35 -19.63 18.33
N VAL A 569 24.83 -20.85 18.41
CA VAL A 569 24.91 -21.67 19.62
C VAL A 569 26.35 -22.13 19.89
N THR A 570 27.12 -22.39 18.84
CA THR A 570 28.54 -22.72 18.97
C THR A 570 29.33 -21.52 19.50
N ALA A 571 29.07 -20.30 19.01
CA ALA A 571 29.68 -19.07 19.52
C ALA A 571 29.39 -18.86 21.02
N LEU A 572 28.14 -19.09 21.47
CA LEU A 572 27.77 -19.07 22.90
C LEU A 572 28.64 -20.03 23.72
N LEU A 573 28.84 -21.26 23.24
CA LEU A 573 29.66 -22.24 23.94
C LEU A 573 31.15 -21.87 23.95
N VAL A 574 31.68 -21.34 22.85
CA VAL A 574 33.07 -20.88 22.74
C VAL A 574 33.34 -19.71 23.69
N GLY A 575 32.41 -18.78 23.85
CA GLY A 575 32.58 -17.62 24.75
C GLY A 575 32.41 -17.96 26.24
N THR A 576 31.74 -19.06 26.57
CA THR A 576 31.37 -19.40 27.96
C THR A 576 32.55 -19.96 28.78
N HIS A 577 32.61 -19.79 30.10
CA HIS A 577 33.66 -20.38 30.95
C HIS A 577 33.62 -21.93 30.98
N GLN A 578 34.78 -22.59 31.07
CA GLN A 578 34.90 -24.07 31.01
C GLN A 578 33.99 -24.81 32.01
N GLY A 579 33.81 -24.26 33.22
CA GLY A 579 32.94 -24.85 34.25
C GLY A 579 31.47 -24.91 33.85
N VAL A 580 30.97 -23.91 33.11
CA VAL A 580 29.59 -23.88 32.61
C VAL A 580 29.47 -24.77 31.37
N ARG A 581 30.47 -24.79 30.47
CA ARG A 581 30.49 -25.70 29.30
C ARG A 581 30.27 -27.17 29.68
N ARG A 582 30.85 -27.62 30.81
CA ARG A 582 30.66 -28.99 31.31
C ARG A 582 29.20 -29.36 31.57
N ARG A 583 28.32 -28.38 31.87
CA ARG A 583 26.88 -28.62 32.06
C ARG A 583 26.14 -28.92 30.76
N TYR A 584 26.70 -28.51 29.62
CA TYR A 584 26.09 -28.62 28.29
C TYR A 584 26.68 -29.75 27.42
N VAL A 585 27.45 -30.69 28.00
CA VAL A 585 28.10 -31.79 27.25
C VAL A 585 27.09 -32.66 26.48
N HIS A 586 25.91 -32.90 27.05
CA HIS A 586 24.84 -33.61 26.37
C HIS A 586 24.27 -32.81 25.20
N SER A 587 24.04 -31.50 25.39
CA SER A 587 23.60 -30.60 24.33
C SER A 587 24.62 -30.51 23.19
N MET A 588 25.92 -30.41 23.52
CA MET A 588 27.01 -30.44 22.52
C MET A 588 27.01 -31.75 21.72
N SER A 589 26.80 -32.89 22.39
CA SER A 589 26.75 -34.18 21.70
C SER A 589 25.54 -34.31 20.77
N ALA A 590 24.37 -33.81 21.18
CA ALA A 590 23.17 -33.77 20.34
C ALA A 590 23.38 -32.87 19.11
N MET A 591 24.01 -31.70 19.30
CA MET A 591 24.33 -30.78 18.22
C MET A 591 25.32 -31.33 17.21
N VAL A 592 26.34 -32.08 17.64
CA VAL A 592 27.24 -32.79 16.71
C VAL A 592 26.45 -33.81 15.87
N GLY A 593 25.47 -34.49 16.47
CA GLY A 593 24.55 -35.37 15.75
C GLY A 593 23.72 -34.63 14.69
N LEU A 594 23.13 -33.49 15.05
CA LEU A 594 22.36 -32.63 14.14
C LEU A 594 23.21 -32.10 12.98
N ALA A 595 24.39 -31.54 13.27
CA ALA A 595 25.32 -31.06 12.26
C ALA A 595 25.78 -32.19 11.32
N GLY A 596 25.98 -33.39 11.84
CA GLY A 596 26.30 -34.57 11.02
C GLY A 596 25.16 -35.00 10.08
N LEU A 597 23.90 -34.87 10.51
CA LEU A 597 22.73 -35.13 9.66
C LEU A 597 22.60 -34.07 8.55
N LEU A 598 22.79 -32.79 8.90
CA LEU A 598 22.81 -31.69 7.94
C LEU A 598 23.92 -31.89 6.90
N LYS A 599 25.14 -32.21 7.33
CA LYS A 599 26.28 -32.48 6.42
C LYS A 599 25.93 -33.56 5.40
N LYS A 600 25.32 -34.67 5.84
CA LYS A 600 24.93 -35.76 4.95
C LYS A 600 23.92 -35.30 3.89
N LYS A 601 22.93 -34.49 4.28
CA LYS A 601 21.93 -33.96 3.35
C LYS A 601 22.57 -33.03 2.32
N VAL A 602 23.41 -32.10 2.77
CA VAL A 602 24.07 -31.11 1.91
C VAL A 602 24.99 -31.77 0.88
N VAL A 603 25.77 -32.78 1.32
CA VAL A 603 26.62 -33.59 0.42
C VAL A 603 25.77 -34.36 -0.59
N SER A 604 24.62 -34.91 -0.18
CA SER A 604 23.74 -35.67 -1.09
C SER A 604 22.96 -34.79 -2.08
N GLY A 605 22.65 -33.55 -1.72
CA GLY A 605 21.81 -32.64 -2.50
C GLY A 605 22.56 -31.70 -3.45
N LYS A 606 23.87 -31.91 -3.70
CA LYS A 606 24.76 -30.96 -4.42
C LYS A 606 24.76 -29.57 -3.79
N GLY A 607 24.86 -29.49 -2.46
CA GLY A 607 24.86 -28.22 -1.74
C GLY A 607 26.06 -27.34 -2.04
N ASP A 608 25.92 -26.06 -1.67
CA ASP A 608 26.94 -25.02 -1.79
C ASP A 608 28.20 -25.34 -0.98
N GLU A 609 29.38 -25.01 -1.51
CA GLU A 609 30.67 -25.18 -0.85
C GLU A 609 30.75 -24.36 0.45
N GLU A 610 30.17 -23.15 0.44
CA GLU A 610 30.13 -22.26 1.61
C GLU A 610 29.34 -22.88 2.77
N LEU A 611 28.22 -23.54 2.46
CA LEU A 611 27.37 -24.16 3.44
C LEU A 611 28.01 -25.42 4.05
N LEU A 612 28.74 -26.18 3.23
CA LEU A 612 29.56 -27.31 3.72
C LEU A 612 30.67 -26.83 4.65
N GLN A 613 31.35 -25.73 4.31
CA GLN A 613 32.39 -25.14 5.15
C GLN A 613 31.81 -24.69 6.50
N GLY A 614 30.67 -24.00 6.52
CA GLY A 614 30.02 -23.57 7.75
C GLY A 614 29.64 -24.74 8.68
N ILE A 615 29.23 -25.88 8.12
CA ILE A 615 28.95 -27.09 8.91
C ILE A 615 30.23 -27.71 9.46
N ASP A 616 31.30 -27.72 8.67
CA ASP A 616 32.59 -28.28 9.09
C ASP A 616 33.24 -27.45 10.19
N ASP A 617 33.13 -26.13 10.14
CA ASP A 617 33.57 -25.22 11.20
C ASP A 617 32.82 -25.48 12.52
N VAL A 618 31.49 -25.70 12.45
CA VAL A 618 30.67 -26.07 13.62
C VAL A 618 31.12 -27.42 14.19
N LEU A 619 31.29 -28.44 13.34
CA LEU A 619 31.69 -29.78 13.78
C LEU A 619 33.10 -29.79 14.40
N GLU A 620 34.04 -29.08 13.80
CA GLU A 620 35.39 -28.95 14.32
C GLU A 620 35.39 -28.21 15.67
N THR A 621 34.66 -27.10 15.75
CA THR A 621 34.60 -26.29 16.97
C THR A 621 33.93 -27.06 18.12
N LEU A 622 32.78 -27.69 17.89
CA LEU A 622 32.13 -28.53 18.90
C LEU A 622 32.99 -29.73 19.30
N GLY A 623 33.74 -30.31 18.34
CA GLY A 623 34.70 -31.37 18.60
C GLY A 623 35.86 -30.95 19.51
N ARG A 624 36.36 -29.72 19.36
CA ARG A 624 37.42 -29.14 20.22
C ARG A 624 36.92 -28.75 21.62
N LEU A 625 35.63 -28.43 21.76
CA LEU A 625 35.02 -27.99 23.03
C LEU A 625 34.62 -29.14 23.96
N ARG A 626 34.47 -30.36 23.42
CA ARG A 626 34.17 -31.58 24.15
C ARG A 626 35.42 -32.17 24.80
#